data_AF-A0A961LF44-F1
#
_entry.id   AF-A0A961LF44-F1
#
_cell.length_a   1.000
_cell.length_b   1.000
_cell.length_c   1.000
_cell.angle_alpha   90.00
_cell.angle_beta   90.00
_cell.angle_gamma   90.00
#
_symmetry.space_group_name_H-M   'P 1'
#
loop_
_entity.id
_entity.type
_entity.pdbx_description
1 polymer ?
#
loop_
_entity_poly.entity_id
_entity_poly.type
_entity_poly.pdbx_seq_one_letter_code
_entity_poly.pdbx_strand_id
1 'polypeptide(L)'
;MCGIAGLIHRDGAGNIGQEMTAMLQSLKHRGPDSTGYAIYGTPGRNEYVMRFKVAEQEDMAKGFDIHDEVKRRRATVEERLANLGVQVINREDATEYAYRYRIHYDGDMKKLADYVEDVDGTEILSMGNALELVKDLGDASRVADQYDLRRFKGTHGIGHTRMATESDVDIRSAHPYWAYPYNDIAVVHNGQITNYWMMRREFERKGHRFMSNCDSELLAVYTAYNLEHGATLEDSLKQSIQDIDGVFTYLVSTKDSLGMAKDTMAAKPMVLYESDNLVALASEEVAIRSVIHHEIDTWDPYDEEVRVWRA
;
A
#
# COMPACT_ATOMS: atom_id res chain seq x y z
N MET A 1 -17.85 3.49 5.42
CA MET A 1 -16.67 3.95 6.19
C MET A 1 -15.57 2.96 5.94
N CYS A 2 -14.42 3.37 5.42
CA CYS A 2 -13.34 2.46 5.06
C CYS A 2 -12.90 1.53 6.22
N GLY A 3 -12.36 0.37 5.86
CA GLY A 3 -11.72 -0.57 6.78
C GLY A 3 -10.23 -0.64 6.50
N ILE A 4 -9.41 -0.65 7.55
CA ILE A 4 -7.98 -0.95 7.46
C ILE A 4 -7.66 -2.20 8.27
N ALA A 5 -6.67 -2.96 7.80
CA ALA A 5 -6.16 -4.13 8.48
C ALA A 5 -4.65 -4.23 8.25
N GLY A 6 -3.95 -4.87 9.17
CA GLY A 6 -2.55 -5.24 9.03
C GLY A 6 -2.16 -6.36 9.97
N LEU A 7 -1.11 -7.09 9.61
CA LEU A 7 -0.54 -8.14 10.43
C LEU A 7 0.96 -8.24 10.18
N ILE A 8 1.71 -8.70 11.19
CA ILE A 8 3.15 -8.97 11.12
C ILE A 8 3.48 -10.23 11.93
N HIS A 9 4.12 -11.19 11.26
CA HIS A 9 4.70 -12.37 11.89
C HIS A 9 6.10 -12.05 12.42
N ARG A 10 6.42 -12.50 13.63
CA ARG A 10 7.71 -12.31 14.33
C ARG A 10 8.64 -13.53 14.25
N ASP A 11 8.12 -14.66 13.79
CA ASP A 11 8.81 -15.95 13.71
C ASP A 11 9.13 -16.37 12.26
N GLY A 12 8.93 -15.46 11.29
CA GLY A 12 9.32 -15.64 9.90
C GLY A 12 8.18 -15.42 8.91
N ALA A 13 8.32 -16.00 7.71
CA ALA A 13 7.36 -15.78 6.63
C ALA A 13 6.10 -16.67 6.78
N GLY A 14 4.93 -16.04 6.88
CA GLY A 14 3.60 -16.66 6.90
C GLY A 14 2.89 -16.61 5.54
N ASN A 15 1.65 -17.11 5.46
CA ASN A 15 0.79 -16.92 4.27
C ASN A 15 0.02 -15.59 4.38
N ILE A 16 0.77 -14.49 4.37
CA ILE A 16 0.21 -13.16 4.59
C ILE A 16 -0.84 -12.80 3.54
N GLY A 17 -0.75 -13.33 2.32
CA GLY A 17 -1.75 -13.05 1.30
C GLY A 17 -3.11 -13.65 1.67
N GLN A 18 -3.16 -14.92 2.07
CA GLN A 18 -4.40 -15.56 2.53
C GLN A 18 -4.95 -14.90 3.81
N GLU A 19 -4.07 -14.57 4.75
CA GLU A 19 -4.45 -13.95 6.03
C GLU A 19 -5.01 -12.54 5.82
N MET A 20 -4.30 -11.69 5.06
CA MET A 20 -4.79 -10.36 4.71
C MET A 20 -6.09 -10.40 3.92
N THR A 21 -6.25 -11.34 2.98
CA THR A 21 -7.52 -11.51 2.25
C THR A 21 -8.66 -11.86 3.20
N ALA A 22 -8.45 -12.76 4.17
CA ALA A 22 -9.48 -13.11 5.16
C ALA A 22 -9.87 -11.90 6.04
N MET A 23 -8.87 -11.14 6.51
CA MET A 23 -9.08 -9.93 7.30
C MET A 23 -9.87 -8.88 6.53
N LEU A 24 -9.46 -8.55 5.30
CA LEU A 24 -10.12 -7.53 4.47
C LEU A 24 -11.51 -7.99 4.01
N GLN A 25 -11.70 -9.26 3.69
CA GLN A 25 -13.02 -9.80 3.33
C GLN A 25 -14.00 -9.66 4.49
N SER A 26 -13.54 -9.85 5.72
CA SER A 26 -14.33 -9.64 6.94
C SER A 26 -14.70 -8.18 7.18
N LEU A 27 -13.97 -7.24 6.54
CA LEU A 27 -14.26 -5.81 6.52
C LEU A 27 -14.97 -5.36 5.24
N LYS A 28 -15.52 -6.26 4.42
CA LYS A 28 -16.21 -5.89 3.17
C LYS A 28 -17.39 -4.94 3.40
N HIS A 29 -18.11 -5.07 4.52
CA HIS A 29 -19.22 -4.17 4.86
C HIS A 29 -18.79 -2.72 5.07
N ARG A 30 -17.50 -2.48 5.33
CA ARG A 30 -16.91 -1.14 5.43
C ARG A 30 -16.61 -0.52 4.06
N GLY A 31 -16.34 -1.35 3.06
CA GLY A 31 -15.95 -0.91 1.72
C GLY A 31 -15.97 -2.04 0.70
N PRO A 32 -17.05 -2.19 -0.08
CA PRO A 32 -17.16 -3.26 -1.07
C PRO A 32 -16.59 -2.89 -2.45
N ASP A 33 -16.22 -1.63 -2.66
CA ASP A 33 -16.01 -1.08 -4.01
C ASP A 33 -14.60 -1.37 -4.53
N SER A 34 -13.59 -1.25 -3.67
CA SER A 34 -12.21 -1.61 -4.00
C SER A 34 -11.45 -2.11 -2.79
N THR A 35 -10.46 -2.96 -3.07
CA THR A 35 -9.57 -3.52 -2.06
C THR A 35 -8.13 -3.35 -2.49
N GLY A 36 -7.27 -3.00 -1.55
CA GLY A 36 -5.85 -2.96 -1.76
C GLY A 36 -5.04 -3.62 -0.67
N TYR A 37 -3.84 -4.03 -1.06
CA TYR A 37 -2.86 -4.80 -0.31
C TYR A 37 -1.49 -4.16 -0.51
N ALA A 38 -0.72 -4.06 0.57
CA ALA A 38 0.72 -3.84 0.55
C ALA A 38 1.31 -5.00 1.35
N ILE A 39 1.97 -5.91 0.65
CA ILE A 39 2.47 -7.17 1.20
C ILE A 39 3.97 -7.27 0.96
N TYR A 40 4.69 -7.81 1.95
CA TYR A 40 6.15 -7.83 1.95
C TYR A 40 6.66 -9.25 1.80
N GLY A 41 7.16 -9.55 0.60
CA GLY A 41 7.76 -10.84 0.26
C GLY A 41 9.20 -10.97 0.74
N THR A 42 9.85 -12.08 0.37
CA THR A 42 11.30 -12.22 0.58
C THR A 42 12.05 -11.44 -0.51
N PRO A 43 12.88 -10.45 -0.16
CA PRO A 43 13.59 -9.65 -1.16
C PRO A 43 14.61 -10.49 -1.93
N GLY A 44 14.67 -10.27 -3.24
CA GLY A 44 15.73 -10.80 -4.10
C GLY A 44 17.05 -10.05 -3.88
N ARG A 45 18.18 -10.69 -4.19
CA ARG A 45 19.49 -10.06 -4.02
C ARG A 45 19.72 -9.01 -5.11
N ASN A 46 19.70 -7.73 -4.74
CA ASN A 46 19.85 -6.60 -5.67
C ASN A 46 18.72 -6.55 -6.72
N GLU A 47 17.54 -7.06 -6.37
CA GLU A 47 16.37 -7.07 -7.22
C GLU A 47 15.31 -6.12 -6.65
N TYR A 48 14.52 -5.54 -7.55
CA TYR A 48 13.32 -4.79 -7.24
C TYR A 48 12.12 -5.50 -7.86
N VAL A 49 11.01 -5.50 -7.13
CA VAL A 49 9.70 -5.84 -7.67
C VAL A 49 9.02 -4.54 -8.07
N MET A 50 8.75 -4.40 -9.37
CA MET A 50 8.02 -3.28 -9.94
C MET A 50 6.61 -3.75 -10.31
N ARG A 51 5.60 -3.15 -9.70
CA ARG A 51 4.20 -3.33 -10.09
C ARG A 51 3.70 -2.04 -10.74
N PHE A 52 3.15 -2.18 -11.94
CA PHE A 52 2.64 -1.05 -12.71
C PHE A 52 1.40 -1.48 -13.50
N LYS A 53 0.57 -0.50 -13.84
CA LYS A 53 -0.56 -0.67 -14.76
C LYS A 53 -0.40 0.28 -15.94
N VAL A 54 -1.04 -0.04 -17.05
CA VAL A 54 -1.03 0.78 -18.29
C VAL A 54 -2.43 1.19 -18.75
N ALA A 55 -3.46 0.86 -17.95
CA ALA A 55 -4.84 1.30 -18.09
C ALA A 55 -5.57 1.06 -16.75
N GLU A 56 -6.73 1.71 -16.58
CA GLU A 56 -7.65 1.41 -15.48
C GLU A 56 -8.57 0.23 -15.83
N GLN A 57 -9.08 -0.47 -14.81
CA GLN A 57 -9.97 -1.61 -15.03
C GLN A 57 -11.26 -1.17 -15.77
N GLU A 58 -11.76 0.04 -15.50
CA GLU A 58 -12.94 0.60 -16.14
C GLU A 58 -12.74 0.89 -17.63
N ASP A 59 -11.53 1.23 -18.04
CA ASP A 59 -11.20 1.52 -19.45
C ASP A 59 -11.35 0.26 -20.29
N MET A 60 -10.98 -0.89 -19.72
CA MET A 60 -11.10 -2.21 -20.37
C MET A 60 -12.55 -2.59 -20.70
N ALA A 61 -13.53 -1.99 -20.03
CA ALA A 61 -14.94 -2.26 -20.28
C ALA A 61 -15.58 -1.37 -21.36
N LYS A 62 -14.90 -0.29 -21.79
CA LYS A 62 -15.53 0.80 -22.55
C LYS A 62 -15.14 0.89 -24.03
N GLY A 63 -14.16 0.14 -24.52
CA GLY A 63 -13.74 0.22 -25.92
C GLY A 63 -13.05 -1.04 -26.44
N PHE A 64 -13.18 -1.33 -27.74
CA PHE A 64 -12.47 -2.45 -28.37
C PHE A 64 -10.98 -2.13 -28.62
N ASP A 65 -10.65 -0.85 -28.82
CA ASP A 65 -9.29 -0.40 -29.13
C ASP A 65 -8.36 -0.37 -27.91
N ILE A 66 -8.92 -0.31 -26.69
CA ILE A 66 -8.14 -0.22 -25.44
C ILE A 66 -7.24 -1.44 -25.26
N HIS A 67 -7.69 -2.62 -25.69
CA HIS A 67 -6.94 -3.88 -25.61
C HIS A 67 -5.65 -3.83 -26.43
N ASP A 68 -5.67 -3.18 -27.60
CA ASP A 68 -4.48 -3.00 -28.42
C ASP A 68 -3.63 -1.83 -27.95
N GLU A 69 -4.25 -0.79 -27.39
CA GLU A 69 -3.55 0.31 -26.75
C GLU A 69 -2.74 -0.14 -25.53
N VAL A 70 -3.30 -0.99 -24.67
CA VAL A 70 -2.62 -1.60 -23.52
C VAL A 70 -1.36 -2.35 -23.96
N LYS A 71 -1.44 -3.15 -25.03
CA LYS A 71 -0.27 -3.84 -25.59
C LYS A 71 0.79 -2.86 -26.08
N ARG A 72 0.37 -1.77 -26.77
CA ARG A 72 1.30 -0.73 -27.23
C ARG A 72 1.97 -0.02 -26.07
N ARG A 73 1.20 0.40 -25.05
CA ARG A 73 1.73 1.08 -23.85
C ARG A 73 2.72 0.17 -23.11
N ARG A 74 2.39 -1.10 -22.92
CA ARG A 74 3.31 -2.10 -22.34
C ARG A 74 4.60 -2.20 -23.15
N ALA A 75 4.53 -2.32 -24.47
CA ALA A 75 5.71 -2.39 -25.32
C ALA A 75 6.59 -1.14 -25.20
N THR A 76 5.99 0.05 -25.15
CA THR A 76 6.71 1.30 -24.90
C THR A 76 7.39 1.30 -23.54
N VAL A 77 6.73 0.83 -22.48
CA VAL A 77 7.35 0.69 -21.15
C VAL A 77 8.57 -0.23 -21.24
N GLU A 78 8.46 -1.39 -21.89
CA GLU A 78 9.58 -2.32 -22.05
C GLU A 78 10.76 -1.72 -22.83
N GLU A 79 10.48 -0.97 -23.89
CA GLU A 79 11.50 -0.24 -24.63
C GLU A 79 12.20 0.79 -23.73
N ARG A 80 11.44 1.55 -22.92
CA ARG A 80 11.99 2.55 -21.99
C ARG A 80 12.86 1.91 -20.91
N LEU A 81 12.44 0.77 -20.35
CA LEU A 81 13.25 -0.02 -19.42
C LEU A 81 14.57 -0.45 -20.06
N ALA A 82 14.53 -1.00 -21.27
CA ALA A 82 15.72 -1.43 -21.99
C ALA A 82 16.68 -0.26 -22.30
N ASN A 83 16.14 0.89 -22.72
CA ASN A 83 16.92 2.11 -23.00
C ASN A 83 17.65 2.66 -21.77
N LEU A 84 17.08 2.48 -20.58
CA LEU A 84 17.75 2.83 -19.32
C LEU A 84 18.72 1.74 -18.81
N GLY A 85 18.82 0.60 -19.49
CA GLY A 85 19.68 -0.51 -19.10
C GLY A 85 19.11 -1.35 -17.96
N VAL A 86 17.80 -1.32 -17.73
CA VAL A 86 17.13 -2.17 -16.73
C VAL A 86 17.17 -3.62 -17.19
N GLN A 87 17.62 -4.52 -16.31
CA GLN A 87 17.61 -5.95 -16.57
C GLN A 87 16.33 -6.56 -16.01
N VAL A 88 15.41 -6.99 -16.88
CA VAL A 88 14.17 -7.65 -16.46
C VAL A 88 14.42 -9.15 -16.29
N ILE A 89 14.42 -9.60 -15.03
CA ILE A 89 14.68 -10.99 -14.62
C ILE A 89 13.45 -11.86 -14.86
N ASN A 90 12.27 -11.36 -14.51
CA ASN A 90 11.00 -12.08 -14.61
C ASN A 90 9.86 -11.10 -14.96
N ARG A 91 8.89 -11.60 -15.72
CA ARG A 91 7.67 -10.89 -16.11
C ARG A 91 6.47 -11.76 -15.75
N GLU A 92 5.51 -11.17 -15.06
CA GLU A 92 4.22 -11.77 -14.75
C GLU A 92 3.11 -10.81 -15.18
N ASP A 93 2.16 -11.34 -15.95
CA ASP A 93 0.95 -10.63 -16.34
C ASP A 93 -0.10 -10.87 -15.25
N ALA A 94 -0.26 -9.90 -14.35
CA ALA A 94 -1.20 -10.05 -13.24
C ALA A 94 -2.64 -9.92 -13.72
N THR A 95 -2.89 -8.97 -14.62
CA THR A 95 -4.13 -8.84 -15.39
C THR A 95 -3.76 -8.43 -16.82
N GLU A 96 -4.76 -8.14 -17.65
CA GLU A 96 -4.51 -7.61 -19.00
C GLU A 96 -3.79 -6.25 -18.97
N TYR A 97 -4.07 -5.41 -17.97
CA TYR A 97 -3.59 -4.04 -17.84
C TYR A 97 -2.57 -3.83 -16.73
N ALA A 98 -2.39 -4.78 -15.82
CA ALA A 98 -1.47 -4.70 -14.68
C ALA A 98 -0.39 -5.79 -14.75
N TYR A 99 0.85 -5.40 -14.47
CA TYR A 99 2.03 -6.21 -14.66
C TYR A 99 2.92 -6.20 -13.41
N ARG A 100 3.65 -7.30 -13.20
CA ARG A 100 4.62 -7.46 -12.12
C ARG A 100 5.96 -7.90 -12.69
N TYR A 101 6.94 -7.03 -12.64
CA TYR A 101 8.28 -7.28 -13.18
C TYR A 101 9.28 -7.39 -12.03
N ARG A 102 10.17 -8.39 -12.08
CA ARG A 102 11.37 -8.40 -11.26
C ARG A 102 12.51 -7.83 -12.07
N ILE A 103 13.17 -6.81 -11.55
CA ILE A 103 14.20 -6.08 -12.28
C ILE A 103 15.46 -5.92 -11.44
N HIS A 104 16.60 -5.82 -12.12
CA HIS A 104 17.84 -5.31 -11.56
C HIS A 104 18.18 -4.00 -12.28
N TYR A 105 18.43 -2.94 -11.49
CA TYR A 105 18.80 -1.63 -11.99
C TYR A 105 19.69 -0.92 -10.96
N ASP A 106 20.86 -0.47 -11.39
CA ASP A 106 21.85 0.23 -10.55
C ASP A 106 21.82 1.77 -10.74
N GLY A 107 20.85 2.28 -11.51
CA GLY A 107 20.73 3.70 -11.81
C GLY A 107 19.78 4.46 -10.88
N ASP A 108 19.34 5.64 -11.31
CA ASP A 108 18.45 6.51 -10.56
C ASP A 108 16.99 6.04 -10.68
N MET A 109 16.44 5.49 -9.60
CA MET A 109 15.07 4.98 -9.53
C MET A 109 14.02 6.04 -9.81
N LYS A 110 14.25 7.29 -9.41
CA LYS A 110 13.33 8.39 -9.68
C LYS A 110 13.28 8.67 -11.18
N LYS A 111 14.44 8.72 -11.83
CA LYS A 111 14.51 8.89 -13.29
C LYS A 111 13.85 7.74 -14.04
N LEU A 112 14.05 6.51 -13.57
CA LEU A 112 13.40 5.33 -14.12
C LEU A 112 11.87 5.46 -14.06
N ALA A 113 11.34 5.77 -12.87
CA ALA A 113 9.91 5.86 -12.66
C ALA A 113 9.28 7.03 -13.44
N ASP A 114 9.86 8.23 -13.39
CA ASP A 114 9.39 9.37 -14.18
C ASP A 114 9.39 9.04 -15.69
N TYR A 115 10.39 8.31 -16.17
CA TYR A 115 10.44 7.89 -17.58
C TYR A 115 9.43 6.80 -17.91
N VAL A 116 9.07 5.90 -17.00
CA VAL A 116 8.03 4.89 -17.25
C VAL A 116 6.64 5.51 -17.21
N GLU A 117 6.35 6.38 -16.22
CA GLU A 117 5.05 7.03 -16.04
C GLU A 117 4.71 8.08 -17.10
N ASP A 118 5.71 8.60 -17.82
CA ASP A 118 5.46 9.48 -18.98
C ASP A 118 4.82 8.73 -20.18
N VAL A 119 4.72 7.40 -20.12
CA VAL A 119 3.84 6.65 -21.04
C VAL A 119 2.39 6.87 -20.62
N ASP A 120 1.58 7.45 -21.51
CA ASP A 120 0.17 7.72 -21.24
C ASP A 120 -0.58 6.48 -20.70
N GLY A 121 -1.42 6.70 -19.69
CA GLY A 121 -2.15 5.65 -18.98
C GLY A 121 -1.30 4.76 -18.06
N THR A 122 0.02 5.00 -17.93
CA THR A 122 0.91 4.19 -17.09
C THR A 122 1.06 4.78 -15.69
N GLU A 123 0.94 3.92 -14.68
CA GLU A 123 1.16 4.27 -13.26
C GLU A 123 1.99 3.17 -12.60
N ILE A 124 3.05 3.55 -11.88
CA ILE A 124 3.79 2.62 -11.03
C ILE A 124 3.10 2.56 -9.68
N LEU A 125 2.55 1.40 -9.34
CA LEU A 125 1.88 1.16 -8.06
C LEU A 125 2.87 0.98 -6.92
N SER A 126 3.99 0.31 -7.20
CA SER A 126 5.10 0.13 -6.25
C SER A 126 6.38 -0.23 -6.97
N MET A 127 7.49 0.21 -6.38
CA MET A 127 8.83 -0.30 -6.66
C MET A 127 9.56 -0.47 -5.33
N GLY A 128 9.88 -1.71 -4.98
CA GLY A 128 10.49 -2.04 -3.69
C GLY A 128 11.31 -3.32 -3.77
N ASN A 129 12.12 -3.58 -2.75
CA ASN A 129 12.86 -4.84 -2.69
C ASN A 129 11.97 -5.99 -2.20
N ALA A 130 11.03 -5.70 -1.31
CA ALA A 130 10.11 -6.67 -0.72
C ALA A 130 8.63 -6.30 -0.92
N LEU A 131 8.33 -5.00 -0.99
CA LEU A 131 6.97 -4.47 -1.09
C LEU A 131 6.35 -4.76 -2.46
N GLU A 132 5.14 -5.29 -2.42
CA GLU A 132 4.26 -5.40 -3.56
C GLU A 132 2.92 -4.74 -3.23
N LEU A 133 2.59 -3.64 -3.92
CA LEU A 133 1.24 -3.08 -3.87
C LEU A 133 0.34 -3.70 -4.93
N VAL A 134 -0.83 -4.12 -4.49
CA VAL A 134 -1.94 -4.57 -5.34
C VAL A 134 -3.20 -3.83 -4.93
N LYS A 135 -3.83 -3.13 -5.86
CA LYS A 135 -5.12 -2.47 -5.63
C LYS A 135 -5.93 -2.53 -6.91
N ASP A 136 -7.20 -2.90 -6.78
CA ASP A 136 -8.12 -3.01 -7.91
C ASP A 136 -9.57 -2.95 -7.38
N LEU A 137 -10.54 -2.86 -8.29
CA LEU A 137 -11.96 -2.85 -7.96
C LEU A 137 -12.44 -4.23 -7.52
N GLY A 138 -13.39 -4.21 -6.59
CA GLY A 138 -14.01 -5.38 -6.01
C GLY A 138 -13.56 -5.67 -4.59
N ASP A 139 -14.20 -6.69 -4.02
CA ASP A 139 -13.89 -7.15 -2.67
C ASP A 139 -12.56 -7.91 -2.60
N ALA A 140 -12.11 -8.14 -1.36
CA ALA A 140 -10.83 -8.76 -1.08
C ALA A 140 -10.66 -10.12 -1.78
N SER A 141 -11.71 -10.94 -1.83
CA SER A 141 -11.66 -12.25 -2.49
C SER A 141 -11.44 -12.12 -3.98
N ARG A 142 -12.17 -11.22 -4.65
CA ARG A 142 -12.01 -10.99 -6.09
C ARG A 142 -10.60 -10.50 -6.43
N VAL A 143 -10.09 -9.50 -5.72
CA VAL A 143 -8.75 -8.96 -5.98
C VAL A 143 -7.68 -10.00 -5.66
N ALA A 144 -7.85 -10.79 -4.59
CA ALA A 144 -6.91 -11.85 -4.26
C ALA A 144 -6.83 -12.95 -5.32
N ASP A 145 -7.98 -13.32 -5.92
CA ASP A 145 -8.04 -14.33 -6.97
C ASP A 145 -7.47 -13.80 -8.30
N GLN A 146 -7.74 -12.54 -8.63
CA GLN A 146 -7.20 -11.89 -9.83
C GLN A 146 -5.66 -11.81 -9.83
N TYR A 147 -5.05 -11.60 -8.66
CA TYR A 147 -3.61 -11.39 -8.51
C TYR A 147 -2.87 -12.59 -7.86
N ASP A 148 -3.53 -13.76 -7.73
CA ASP A 148 -3.04 -14.98 -7.06
C ASP A 148 -2.43 -14.74 -5.65
N LEU A 149 -3.02 -13.81 -4.90
CA LEU A 149 -2.47 -13.37 -3.61
C LEU A 149 -2.60 -14.45 -2.53
N ARG A 150 -3.53 -15.40 -2.64
CA ARG A 150 -3.78 -16.43 -1.61
C ARG A 150 -2.57 -17.34 -1.34
N ARG A 151 -1.59 -17.34 -2.24
CA ARG A 151 -0.35 -18.12 -2.12
C ARG A 151 0.84 -17.29 -1.67
N PHE A 152 0.66 -15.97 -1.51
CA PHE A 152 1.75 -15.05 -1.23
C PHE A 152 2.33 -15.30 0.17
N LYS A 153 3.64 -15.56 0.19
CA LYS A 153 4.42 -15.78 1.41
C LYS A 153 5.26 -14.56 1.73
N GLY A 154 5.21 -14.11 2.97
CA GLY A 154 5.84 -12.87 3.39
C GLY A 154 5.81 -12.70 4.91
N THR A 155 6.39 -11.62 5.42
CA THR A 155 6.46 -11.37 6.87
C THR A 155 5.27 -10.58 7.38
N HIS A 156 4.84 -9.57 6.63
CA HIS A 156 3.78 -8.67 7.06
C HIS A 156 3.06 -8.03 5.87
N GLY A 157 1.91 -7.46 6.16
CA GLY A 157 1.18 -6.66 5.19
C GLY A 157 0.16 -5.75 5.84
N ILE A 158 -0.26 -4.76 5.07
CA ILE A 158 -1.37 -3.86 5.39
C ILE A 158 -2.33 -3.84 4.22
N GLY A 159 -3.59 -3.51 4.49
CA GLY A 159 -4.62 -3.49 3.46
C GLY A 159 -5.79 -2.60 3.84
N HIS A 160 -6.59 -2.32 2.83
CA HIS A 160 -7.67 -1.36 2.95
C HIS A 160 -8.88 -1.79 2.11
N THR A 161 -10.08 -1.63 2.67
CA THR A 161 -11.36 -1.74 1.96
C THR A 161 -12.00 -0.35 1.85
N ARG A 162 -12.26 0.10 0.63
CA ARG A 162 -12.78 1.45 0.36
C ARG A 162 -14.27 1.42 0.05
N MET A 163 -14.99 2.40 0.61
CA MET A 163 -16.35 2.75 0.19
C MET A 163 -16.30 4.11 -0.50
N ALA A 164 -16.68 4.17 -1.76
CA ALA A 164 -16.81 5.43 -2.48
C ALA A 164 -18.08 6.14 -1.99
N THR A 165 -17.92 7.23 -1.22
CA THR A 165 -19.07 7.97 -0.66
C THR A 165 -19.50 9.14 -1.54
N GLU A 166 -18.59 9.73 -2.34
CA GLU A 166 -18.85 10.96 -3.11
C GLU A 166 -18.11 11.06 -4.46
N SER A 167 -17.34 10.05 -4.86
CA SER A 167 -16.52 10.05 -6.08
C SER A 167 -16.74 8.78 -6.90
N ASP A 168 -16.42 8.84 -8.20
CA ASP A 168 -16.25 7.62 -9.00
C ASP A 168 -15.26 6.68 -8.31
N VAL A 169 -15.45 5.37 -8.50
CA VAL A 169 -14.60 4.34 -7.90
C VAL A 169 -13.25 4.31 -8.63
N ASP A 170 -12.40 5.32 -8.44
CA ASP A 170 -11.09 5.38 -9.06
C ASP A 170 -10.04 4.62 -8.22
N ILE A 171 -9.28 3.72 -8.86
CA ILE A 171 -8.16 2.96 -8.27
C ILE A 171 -7.01 3.89 -7.84
N ARG A 172 -6.82 5.05 -8.49
CA ARG A 172 -5.80 6.05 -8.09
C ARG A 172 -6.07 6.58 -6.68
N SER A 173 -7.34 6.67 -6.32
CA SER A 173 -7.80 7.08 -5.00
C SER A 173 -7.94 5.91 -4.01
N ALA A 174 -7.58 4.69 -4.43
CA ALA A 174 -7.58 3.52 -3.57
C ALA A 174 -6.22 3.34 -2.87
N HIS A 175 -6.30 3.03 -1.59
CA HIS A 175 -5.19 2.60 -0.75
C HIS A 175 -4.72 1.18 -1.11
N PRO A 176 -3.52 0.77 -0.67
CA PRO A 176 -2.50 1.55 0.05
C PRO A 176 -1.80 2.60 -0.82
N TYR A 177 -1.16 3.57 -0.16
CA TYR A 177 -0.29 4.55 -0.81
C TYR A 177 1.18 4.20 -0.57
N TRP A 178 1.96 4.24 -1.65
CA TRP A 178 3.40 4.07 -1.65
C TRP A 178 4.08 5.43 -1.54
N ALA A 179 5.12 5.53 -0.71
CA ALA A 179 5.90 6.76 -0.59
C ALA A 179 6.86 6.90 -1.78
N TYR A 180 6.39 7.34 -2.95
CA TYR A 180 7.27 7.55 -4.10
C TYR A 180 8.41 8.55 -3.80
N PRO A 181 9.67 8.30 -4.20
CA PRO A 181 10.25 7.09 -4.82
C PRO A 181 10.93 6.15 -3.80
N TYR A 182 10.55 6.20 -2.53
CA TYR A 182 11.17 5.45 -1.44
C TYR A 182 10.76 3.98 -1.46
N ASN A 183 11.77 3.11 -1.43
CA ASN A 183 11.51 1.67 -1.42
C ASN A 183 10.82 1.22 -0.14
N ASP A 184 9.89 0.28 -0.31
CA ASP A 184 9.35 -0.50 0.79
C ASP A 184 8.68 0.31 1.90
N ILE A 185 7.98 1.42 1.58
CA ILE A 185 7.14 2.17 2.54
C ILE A 185 5.72 2.29 1.99
N ALA A 186 4.75 1.71 2.69
CA ALA A 186 3.34 1.80 2.32
C ALA A 186 2.45 2.19 3.51
N VAL A 187 1.39 2.95 3.24
CA VAL A 187 0.43 3.44 4.23
C VAL A 187 -1.01 3.08 3.86
N VAL A 188 -1.79 2.69 4.87
CA VAL A 188 -3.27 2.67 4.81
C VAL A 188 -3.82 3.58 5.90
N HIS A 189 -4.87 4.33 5.58
CA HIS A 189 -5.39 5.37 6.46
C HIS A 189 -6.92 5.31 6.50
N ASN A 190 -7.47 5.46 7.70
CA ASN A 190 -8.90 5.66 7.92
C ASN A 190 -9.08 6.98 8.68
N GLY A 191 -9.64 7.97 8.00
CA GLY A 191 -9.69 9.31 8.56
C GLY A 191 -9.79 10.40 7.52
N GLN A 192 -9.53 11.61 7.97
CA GLN A 192 -9.36 12.78 7.12
C GLN A 192 -8.32 13.71 7.75
N ILE A 193 -7.37 14.16 6.93
CA ILE A 193 -6.36 15.15 7.32
C ILE A 193 -6.83 16.54 6.88
N THR A 194 -7.01 17.44 7.86
CA THR A 194 -7.58 18.79 7.64
C THR A 194 -6.54 19.78 7.12
N ASN A 195 -5.27 19.62 7.48
CA ASN A 195 -4.18 20.51 7.03
C ASN A 195 -3.42 19.98 5.79
N TYR A 196 -3.98 19.02 5.04
CA TYR A 196 -3.33 18.35 3.90
C TYR A 196 -2.69 19.31 2.90
N TRP A 197 -3.45 20.30 2.41
CA TRP A 197 -2.97 21.22 1.38
C TRP A 197 -1.82 22.12 1.85
N MET A 198 -1.71 22.39 3.15
CA MET A 198 -0.60 23.15 3.71
C MET A 198 0.66 22.28 3.75
N MET A 199 0.54 21.08 4.30
CA MET A 199 1.63 20.11 4.42
C MET A 199 2.14 19.67 3.04
N ARG A 200 1.25 19.38 2.10
CA ARG A 200 1.61 19.05 0.70
C ARG A 200 2.49 20.13 0.09
N ARG A 201 2.10 21.40 0.20
CA ARG A 201 2.88 22.53 -0.33
C ARG A 201 4.25 22.65 0.32
N GLU A 202 4.38 22.28 1.60
CA GLU A 202 5.66 22.24 2.28
C GLU A 202 6.57 21.14 1.71
N PHE A 203 6.05 19.92 1.55
CA PHE A 203 6.82 18.81 1.01
C PHE A 203 7.16 18.96 -0.48
N GLU A 204 6.27 19.58 -1.27
CA GLU A 204 6.57 19.95 -2.67
C GLU A 204 7.76 20.93 -2.74
N ARG A 205 7.85 21.90 -1.81
CA ARG A 205 9.01 22.80 -1.71
C ARG A 205 10.29 22.09 -1.27
N LYS A 206 10.16 20.99 -0.53
CA LYS A 206 11.27 20.09 -0.15
C LYS A 206 11.65 19.12 -1.29
N GLY A 207 10.94 19.12 -2.41
CA GLY A 207 11.27 18.34 -3.61
C GLY A 207 10.53 17.00 -3.75
N HIS A 208 9.53 16.74 -2.89
CA HIS A 208 8.68 15.55 -2.99
C HIS A 208 7.57 15.74 -4.02
N ARG A 209 7.24 14.65 -4.73
CA ARG A 209 6.16 14.61 -5.72
C ARG A 209 4.97 13.86 -5.12
N PHE A 210 3.76 14.40 -5.32
CA PHE A 210 2.50 13.73 -5.02
C PHE A 210 1.86 13.26 -6.33
N MET A 211 1.39 12.02 -6.35
CA MET A 211 0.76 11.35 -7.48
C MET A 211 -0.76 11.50 -7.46
N SER A 212 -1.34 11.83 -6.31
CA SER A 212 -2.78 11.94 -6.11
C SER A 212 -3.16 13.22 -5.35
N ASN A 213 -4.46 13.48 -5.26
CA ASN A 213 -5.03 14.48 -4.35
C ASN A 213 -5.59 13.83 -3.07
N CYS A 214 -5.25 12.56 -2.81
CA CYS A 214 -5.64 11.90 -1.58
C CYS A 214 -4.75 12.37 -0.44
N ASP A 215 -5.39 12.69 0.68
CA ASP A 215 -4.70 13.14 1.88
C ASP A 215 -3.76 12.08 2.46
N SER A 216 -4.10 10.81 2.27
CA SER A 216 -3.38 9.66 2.81
C SER A 216 -1.97 9.52 2.23
N GLU A 217 -1.74 10.01 1.02
CA GLU A 217 -0.40 10.06 0.41
C GLU A 217 0.57 10.92 1.22
N LEU A 218 0.07 11.95 1.92
CA LEU A 218 0.88 12.78 2.80
C LEU A 218 1.55 11.97 3.89
N LEU A 219 0.86 10.99 4.48
CA LEU A 219 1.42 10.15 5.54
C LEU A 219 2.58 9.30 5.04
N ALA A 220 2.50 8.82 3.80
CA ALA A 220 3.56 8.06 3.16
C ALA A 220 4.79 8.95 2.91
N VAL A 221 4.60 10.13 2.31
CA VAL A 221 5.67 11.11 2.05
C VAL A 221 6.30 11.62 3.36
N TYR A 222 5.48 11.94 4.36
CA TYR A 222 5.92 12.40 5.67
C TYR A 222 6.79 11.36 6.37
N THR A 223 6.34 10.10 6.39
CA THR A 223 7.09 9.01 7.01
C THR A 223 8.43 8.81 6.30
N ALA A 224 8.43 8.77 4.97
CA ALA A 224 9.64 8.58 4.20
C ALA A 224 10.65 9.71 4.38
N TYR A 225 10.18 10.97 4.40
CA TYR A 225 11.03 12.13 4.67
C TYR A 225 11.71 12.03 6.04
N ASN A 226 10.95 11.71 7.10
CA ASN A 226 11.52 11.61 8.46
C ASN A 226 12.56 10.48 8.56
N LEU A 227 12.28 9.32 7.96
CA LEU A 227 13.22 8.20 7.93
C LEU A 227 14.52 8.54 7.17
N GLU A 228 14.43 9.24 6.05
CA GLU A 228 15.60 9.72 5.30
C GLU A 228 16.45 10.70 6.13
N HIS A 229 15.81 11.48 7.00
CA HIS A 229 16.47 12.42 7.91
C HIS A 229 16.88 11.80 9.25
N GLY A 230 16.89 10.46 9.35
CA GLY A 230 17.45 9.72 10.48
C GLY A 230 16.51 9.52 11.67
N ALA A 231 15.23 9.89 11.56
CA ALA A 231 14.25 9.55 12.57
C ALA A 231 13.98 8.04 12.58
N THR A 232 13.62 7.49 13.75
CA THR A 232 13.06 6.13 13.78
C THR A 232 11.62 6.13 13.26
N LEU A 233 11.09 4.96 12.88
CA LEU A 233 9.69 4.84 12.49
C LEU A 233 8.77 5.33 13.61
N GLU A 234 9.05 4.94 14.85
CA GLU A 234 8.26 5.35 16.01
C GLU A 234 8.30 6.87 16.22
N ASP A 235 9.47 7.50 16.07
CA ASP A 235 9.59 8.96 16.18
C ASP A 235 8.82 9.67 15.06
N SER A 236 8.88 9.15 13.84
CA SER A 236 8.12 9.71 12.71
C SER A 236 6.61 9.63 12.96
N LEU A 237 6.12 8.50 13.47
CA LEU A 237 4.72 8.32 13.83
C LEU A 237 4.31 9.29 14.96
N LYS A 238 5.13 9.45 16.00
CA LYS A 238 4.85 10.41 17.09
C LYS A 238 4.82 11.86 16.60
N GLN A 239 5.74 12.24 15.71
CA GLN A 239 5.77 13.59 15.14
C GLN A 239 4.55 13.85 14.25
N SER A 240 4.08 12.83 13.52
CA SER A 240 2.87 12.99 12.69
C SER A 240 1.64 13.38 13.51
N ILE A 241 1.50 12.89 14.75
CA ILE A 241 0.38 13.24 15.64
C ILE A 241 0.42 14.73 16.00
N GLN A 242 1.61 15.33 16.09
CA GLN A 242 1.77 16.75 16.41
C GLN A 242 1.61 17.67 15.19
N ASP A 243 2.15 17.25 14.04
CA ASP A 243 2.23 18.09 12.84
C ASP A 243 0.99 17.99 11.94
N ILE A 244 0.33 16.82 11.93
CA ILE A 244 -0.79 16.53 11.05
C ILE A 244 -2.09 16.74 11.82
N ASP A 245 -2.91 17.66 11.33
CA ASP A 245 -4.21 17.97 11.92
C ASP A 245 -5.30 17.14 11.23
N GLY A 246 -6.25 16.64 12.00
CA GLY A 246 -7.36 15.84 11.49
C GLY A 246 -7.80 14.74 12.45
N VAL A 247 -8.63 13.84 11.92
CA VAL A 247 -9.12 12.67 12.64
C VAL A 247 -8.70 11.46 11.83
N PHE A 248 -7.70 10.73 12.32
CA PHE A 248 -7.05 9.68 11.57
C PHE A 248 -6.55 8.54 12.44
N THR A 249 -6.66 7.34 11.88
CA THR A 249 -5.88 6.19 12.32
C THR A 249 -5.26 5.57 11.08
N TYR A 250 -3.97 5.30 11.13
CA TYR A 250 -3.27 4.74 9.98
C TYR A 250 -2.26 3.68 10.39
N LEU A 251 -1.96 2.82 9.43
CA LEU A 251 -0.91 1.83 9.51
C LEU A 251 0.16 2.18 8.49
N VAL A 252 1.40 2.01 8.88
CA VAL A 252 2.55 2.09 7.98
C VAL A 252 3.30 0.78 8.02
N SER A 253 3.77 0.35 6.86
CA SER A 253 4.64 -0.80 6.72
C SER A 253 5.94 -0.33 6.09
N THR A 254 7.06 -0.84 6.59
CA THR A 254 8.39 -0.66 6.01
C THR A 254 8.96 -2.01 5.60
N LYS A 255 10.17 -2.08 5.05
CA LYS A 255 10.83 -3.36 4.69
C LYS A 255 10.77 -4.47 5.76
N ASP A 256 10.75 -4.11 7.04
CA ASP A 256 10.90 -5.02 8.18
C ASP A 256 10.00 -4.69 9.38
N SER A 257 9.15 -3.67 9.27
CA SER A 257 8.38 -3.16 10.40
C SER A 257 6.94 -2.84 10.04
N LEU A 258 6.03 -3.05 10.99
CA LEU A 258 4.65 -2.58 10.95
C LEU A 258 4.47 -1.55 12.05
N GLY A 259 3.88 -0.40 11.73
CA GLY A 259 3.59 0.66 12.68
C GLY A 259 2.14 1.12 12.60
N MET A 260 1.65 1.70 13.69
CA MET A 260 0.36 2.36 13.77
C MET A 260 0.46 3.69 14.50
N ALA A 261 -0.39 4.64 14.14
CA ALA A 261 -0.62 5.86 14.90
C ALA A 261 -2.12 6.20 14.93
N LYS A 262 -2.57 6.69 16.09
CA LYS A 262 -3.94 7.16 16.33
C LYS A 262 -3.90 8.64 16.71
N ASP A 263 -4.76 9.44 16.08
CA ASP A 263 -4.86 10.86 16.36
C ASP A 263 -5.36 11.16 17.79
N THR A 264 -5.24 12.43 18.21
CA THR A 264 -5.66 12.91 19.53
C THR A 264 -7.17 12.74 19.81
N MET A 265 -8.03 12.82 18.80
CA MET A 265 -9.47 12.59 19.01
C MET A 265 -9.80 11.09 19.10
N ALA A 266 -8.96 10.22 18.54
CA ALA A 266 -9.11 8.76 18.57
C ALA A 266 -10.49 8.26 18.08
N ALA A 267 -11.14 9.02 17.19
CA ALA A 267 -12.53 8.74 16.80
C ALA A 267 -12.68 7.61 15.77
N LYS A 268 -11.57 7.17 15.17
CA LYS A 268 -11.54 6.08 14.20
C LYS A 268 -11.18 4.77 14.92
N PRO A 269 -11.99 3.71 14.77
CA PRO A 269 -11.80 2.50 15.55
C PRO A 269 -10.58 1.73 15.06
N MET A 270 -9.86 1.14 16.01
CA MET A 270 -8.80 0.18 15.77
C MET A 270 -8.85 -0.85 16.88
N VAL A 271 -8.65 -2.11 16.55
CA VAL A 271 -8.54 -3.22 17.48
C VAL A 271 -7.18 -3.84 17.26
N LEU A 272 -6.47 -4.10 18.35
CA LEU A 272 -5.13 -4.67 18.36
C LEU A 272 -5.15 -6.01 19.10
N TYR A 273 -4.46 -6.98 18.51
CA TYR A 273 -4.07 -8.24 19.11
C TYR A 273 -2.56 -8.38 19.00
N GLU A 274 -1.92 -8.73 20.11
CA GLU A 274 -0.47 -8.97 20.17
C GLU A 274 -0.19 -10.29 20.88
N SER A 275 0.69 -11.08 20.28
CA SER A 275 1.23 -12.32 20.84
C SER A 275 2.74 -12.39 20.59
N ASP A 276 3.39 -13.44 21.09
CA ASP A 276 4.83 -13.65 20.89
C ASP A 276 5.19 -13.82 19.40
N ASN A 277 4.28 -14.38 18.58
CA ASN A 277 4.56 -14.74 17.19
C ASN A 277 3.87 -13.84 16.16
N LEU A 278 2.74 -13.22 16.54
CA LEU A 278 1.88 -12.48 15.61
C LEU A 278 1.35 -11.21 16.26
N VAL A 279 1.39 -10.12 15.52
CA VAL A 279 0.60 -8.92 15.80
C VAL A 279 -0.41 -8.76 14.68
N ALA A 280 -1.67 -8.54 15.04
CA ALA A 280 -2.75 -8.28 14.09
C ALA A 280 -3.57 -7.09 14.56
N LEU A 281 -3.94 -6.22 13.62
CA LEU A 281 -4.68 -5.01 13.92
C LEU A 281 -5.62 -4.67 12.78
N ALA A 282 -6.80 -4.17 13.12
CA ALA A 282 -7.85 -3.91 12.15
C ALA A 282 -8.87 -2.91 12.69
N SER A 283 -9.69 -2.34 11.81
CA SER A 283 -10.80 -1.48 12.23
C SER A 283 -11.86 -2.19 13.09
N GLU A 284 -11.96 -3.52 13.00
CA GLU A 284 -12.91 -4.34 13.78
C GLU A 284 -12.30 -5.70 14.13
N GLU A 285 -12.66 -6.22 15.30
CA GLU A 285 -12.17 -7.52 15.81
C GLU A 285 -12.51 -8.70 14.87
N VAL A 286 -13.62 -8.63 14.13
CA VAL A 286 -14.04 -9.69 13.17
C VAL A 286 -12.95 -10.02 12.14
N ALA A 287 -12.13 -9.03 11.76
CA ALA A 287 -10.99 -9.25 10.88
C ALA A 287 -9.91 -10.11 11.57
N ILE A 288 -9.56 -9.80 12.82
CA ILE A 288 -8.57 -10.56 13.60
C ILE A 288 -9.07 -12.00 13.85
N ARG A 289 -10.36 -12.17 14.16
CA ARG A 289 -11.01 -13.49 14.34
C ARG A 289 -11.01 -14.34 13.07
N SER A 290 -10.87 -13.74 11.90
CA SER A 290 -10.81 -14.47 10.62
C SER A 290 -9.48 -15.23 10.43
N VAL A 291 -8.43 -14.82 11.14
CA VAL A 291 -7.09 -15.43 11.09
C VAL A 291 -6.74 -16.17 12.38
N ILE A 292 -7.33 -15.79 13.51
CA ILE A 292 -7.08 -16.42 14.81
C ILE A 292 -8.36 -17.11 15.32
N HIS A 293 -8.29 -18.43 15.46
CA HIS A 293 -9.45 -19.29 15.75
C HIS A 293 -9.57 -19.74 17.22
N HIS A 294 -8.71 -19.25 18.11
CA HIS A 294 -8.79 -19.49 19.56
C HIS A 294 -9.27 -18.22 20.28
N GLU A 295 -9.57 -18.28 21.58
CA GLU A 295 -9.95 -17.12 22.38
C GLU A 295 -8.77 -16.13 22.48
N ILE A 296 -9.03 -14.84 22.26
CA ILE A 296 -8.01 -13.80 22.21
C ILE A 296 -8.44 -12.60 23.05
N ASP A 297 -7.46 -11.96 23.67
CA ASP A 297 -7.64 -10.63 24.26
C ASP A 297 -7.28 -9.59 23.20
N THR A 298 -8.22 -8.69 22.91
CA THR A 298 -7.99 -7.56 22.03
C THR A 298 -8.37 -6.26 22.74
N TRP A 299 -7.73 -5.16 22.37
CA TRP A 299 -8.05 -3.85 22.91
C TRP A 299 -8.02 -2.77 21.82
N ASP A 300 -8.69 -1.65 22.10
CA ASP A 300 -8.59 -0.45 21.26
C ASP A 300 -7.44 0.42 21.78
N PRO A 301 -6.43 0.75 20.95
CA PRO A 301 -5.39 1.69 21.33
C PRO A 301 -5.94 3.04 21.80
N TYR A 302 -5.29 3.65 22.78
CA TYR A 302 -5.66 4.95 23.32
C TYR A 302 -5.38 6.09 22.33
N ASP A 303 -5.86 7.28 22.65
CA ASP A 303 -5.51 8.51 21.95
C ASP A 303 -4.00 8.75 21.96
N GLU A 304 -3.49 9.29 20.84
CA GLU A 304 -2.07 9.55 20.61
C GLU A 304 -1.15 8.30 20.73
N GLU A 305 -1.73 7.11 20.78
CA GLU A 305 -0.95 5.88 20.89
C GLU A 305 -0.20 5.62 19.57
N VAL A 306 1.08 5.26 19.73
CA VAL A 306 1.96 4.84 18.65
C VAL A 306 2.56 3.50 19.04
N ARG A 307 2.57 2.57 18.08
CA ARG A 307 3.22 1.27 18.23
C ARG A 307 3.98 0.94 16.97
N VAL A 308 5.13 0.28 17.15
CA VAL A 308 5.94 -0.27 16.06
C VAL A 308 6.37 -1.68 16.43
N TRP A 309 6.23 -2.59 15.50
CA TRP A 309 6.63 -3.98 15.61
C TRP A 309 7.55 -4.34 14.46
N ARG A 310 8.46 -5.30 14.69
CA ARG A 310 9.40 -5.81 13.70
C ARG A 310 9.13 -7.27 13.39
N ALA A 311 9.38 -7.64 12.14
CA ALA A 311 9.32 -9.01 11.63
C ALA A 311 10.56 -9.82 12.01
#